data_AF-A0AAD9V694-F1
#
_entry.id   AF-A0AAD9V694-F1
#
_cell.length_a   1.000
_cell.length_b   1.000
_cell.length_c   1.000
_cell.angle_alpha   90.00
_cell.angle_beta   90.00
_cell.angle_gamma   90.00
#
_symmetry.space_group_name_H-M   'P 1'
#
loop_
_entity.id
_entity.type
_entity.pdbx_description
1 polymer ?
#
loop_
_entity_poly.entity_id
_entity_poly.type
_entity_poly.pdbx_seq_one_letter_code
_entity_poly.pdbx_strand_id
1 'polypeptide(L)'
;MHSYLSKEQRESYLRELFYSSFSDRRASVATRNEEIRSLGKHLKKLYDLIEIGKGLSSDAETSLKEIIKIRTKGRPGFYETKMMVDYKKVLLLRGQREDMEINLREQQCFQCIHNKKTPLAILRGDDWYWGTKQQLRCGEIIADTLGGLDPVFGVVLYPAGGRTELANPHNKQLRITGKEKEEIDAILYHTATHDACGYLNEYHQIGPGYNYLGTMLTVFPTCVPQSGRLAALMFWKKLINEPDTPYEY
;
A
#
# COMPACT_ATOMS: atom_id res chain seq x y z
N MET A 1 -3.39 1.36 10.35
CA MET A 1 -2.93 0.51 11.46
C MET A 1 -2.11 1.36 12.43
N HIS A 2 -2.78 1.98 13.40
CA HIS A 2 -2.14 2.80 14.42
C HIS A 2 -1.34 1.93 15.39
N SER A 3 -0.26 2.48 15.97
CA SER A 3 0.50 1.88 17.07
C SER A 3 -0.34 1.58 18.33
N TYR A 4 -1.58 2.08 18.38
CA TYR A 4 -2.54 1.93 19.47
C TYR A 4 -3.57 0.81 19.27
N LEU A 5 -3.57 0.12 18.14
CA LEU A 5 -4.51 -0.98 17.92
C LEU A 5 -4.06 -2.24 18.67
N SER A 6 -4.96 -2.83 19.45
CA SER A 6 -4.76 -4.14 20.04
C SER A 6 -4.51 -5.21 18.96
N LYS A 7 -4.04 -6.39 19.35
CA LYS A 7 -3.87 -7.50 18.40
C LYS A 7 -5.20 -7.82 17.70
N GLU A 8 -6.28 -7.87 18.46
CA GLU A 8 -7.64 -8.19 18.00
C GLU A 8 -8.14 -7.13 17.02
N GLN A 9 -7.93 -5.84 17.32
CA GLN A 9 -8.31 -4.75 16.42
C GLN A 9 -7.53 -4.79 15.10
N ARG A 10 -6.25 -5.18 15.13
CA ARG A 10 -5.44 -5.36 13.92
C ARG A 10 -5.93 -6.54 13.09
N GLU A 11 -6.20 -7.68 13.72
CA GLU A 11 -6.76 -8.83 13.01
C GLU A 11 -8.14 -8.54 12.43
N SER A 12 -9.00 -7.81 13.15
CA SER A 12 -10.30 -7.34 12.64
C SER A 12 -10.15 -6.45 11.42
N TYR A 13 -9.27 -5.46 11.48
CA TYR A 13 -8.97 -4.59 10.34
C TYR A 13 -8.47 -5.39 9.12
N LEU A 14 -7.57 -6.35 9.31
CA LEU A 14 -7.05 -7.17 8.21
C LEU A 14 -8.13 -8.09 7.61
N ARG A 15 -9.08 -8.56 8.42
CA ARG A 15 -10.26 -9.28 7.94
C ARG A 15 -11.18 -8.37 7.13
N GLU A 16 -11.45 -7.16 7.63
CA GLU A 16 -12.22 -6.17 6.87
C GLU A 16 -11.54 -5.83 5.54
N LEU A 17 -10.22 -5.60 5.53
CA LEU A 17 -9.43 -5.36 4.31
C LEU A 17 -9.57 -6.51 3.30
N PHE A 18 -9.51 -7.76 3.81
CA PHE A 18 -9.67 -8.97 3.01
C PHE A 18 -11.05 -9.06 2.36
N TYR A 19 -12.12 -8.73 3.10
CA TYR A 19 -13.50 -8.90 2.63
C TYR A 19 -14.08 -7.68 1.90
N SER A 20 -13.63 -6.46 2.19
CA SER A 20 -14.29 -5.22 1.74
C SER A 20 -13.64 -4.57 0.53
N SER A 21 -12.36 -4.19 0.59
CA SER A 21 -11.80 -3.22 -0.35
C SER A 21 -11.02 -3.81 -1.53
N PHE A 22 -10.51 -5.04 -1.37
CA PHE A 22 -9.78 -5.77 -2.41
C PHE A 22 -10.22 -7.23 -2.56
N SER A 23 -11.38 -7.59 -2.02
CA SER A 23 -12.08 -8.80 -2.47
C SER A 23 -12.66 -8.54 -3.86
N ASP A 24 -12.75 -9.56 -4.71
CA ASP A 24 -13.43 -9.43 -6.01
C ASP A 24 -14.95 -9.16 -5.85
N ARG A 25 -15.46 -9.13 -4.61
CA ARG A 25 -16.89 -9.01 -4.27
C ARG A 25 -17.36 -7.57 -4.05
N ARG A 26 -16.45 -6.63 -3.72
CA ARG A 26 -16.73 -5.18 -3.61
C ARG A 26 -15.64 -4.40 -4.34
N ALA A 27 -15.72 -4.37 -5.66
CA ALA A 27 -14.76 -3.67 -6.50
C ALA A 27 -14.86 -2.13 -6.32
N SER A 28 -14.15 -1.60 -5.33
CA SER A 28 -13.81 -0.18 -5.24
C SER A 28 -12.67 0.19 -6.20
N VAL A 29 -12.06 -0.79 -6.87
CA VAL A 29 -10.84 -0.69 -7.68
C VAL A 29 -11.14 -0.95 -9.16
N ALA A 30 -10.33 -0.38 -10.05
CA ALA A 30 -10.35 -0.68 -11.49
C ALA A 30 -10.16 -2.19 -11.71
N THR A 31 -11.13 -2.85 -12.33
CA THR A 31 -11.09 -4.30 -12.58
C THR A 31 -10.80 -4.64 -14.04
N ARG A 32 -11.00 -3.67 -14.95
CA ARG A 32 -10.71 -3.85 -16.38
C ARG A 32 -9.27 -3.45 -16.68
N ASN A 33 -8.60 -4.24 -17.53
CA ASN A 33 -7.21 -3.98 -17.94
C ASN A 33 -7.00 -2.58 -18.54
N GLU A 34 -8.02 -2.00 -19.19
CA GLU A 34 -7.95 -0.63 -19.72
C GLU A 34 -8.02 0.42 -18.60
N GLU A 35 -8.91 0.23 -17.62
CA GLU A 35 -9.02 1.12 -16.46
C GLU A 35 -7.76 1.06 -15.60
N ILE A 36 -7.18 -0.14 -15.40
CA ILE A 36 -5.92 -0.34 -14.67
C ILE A 36 -4.78 0.40 -15.38
N ARG A 37 -4.63 0.21 -16.71
CA ARG A 37 -3.60 0.91 -17.49
C ARG A 37 -3.79 2.42 -17.49
N SER A 38 -5.03 2.89 -17.60
CA SER A 38 -5.36 4.31 -17.54
C SER A 38 -5.03 4.90 -16.17
N LEU A 39 -5.46 4.24 -15.09
CA LEU A 39 -5.15 4.65 -13.72
C LEU A 39 -3.64 4.67 -13.50
N GLY A 40 -2.93 3.61 -13.90
CA GLY A 40 -1.49 3.49 -13.79
C GLY A 40 -0.74 4.62 -14.52
N LYS A 41 -1.17 4.97 -15.74
CA LYS A 41 -0.61 6.08 -16.51
C LYS A 41 -0.74 7.42 -15.75
N HIS A 42 -1.90 7.72 -15.19
CA HIS A 42 -2.12 8.98 -14.48
C HIS A 42 -1.44 8.99 -13.11
N LEU A 43 -1.41 7.87 -12.39
CA LEU A 43 -0.66 7.70 -11.14
C LEU A 43 0.83 7.93 -11.35
N LYS A 44 1.42 7.29 -12.37
CA LYS A 44 2.81 7.48 -12.76
C LYS A 44 3.09 8.95 -13.09
N LYS A 45 2.28 9.57 -13.96
CA LYS A 45 2.46 10.98 -14.33
C LYS A 45 2.41 11.89 -13.09
N LEU A 46 1.44 11.67 -12.20
CA LEU A 46 1.32 12.42 -10.96
C LEU A 46 2.56 12.23 -10.07
N TYR A 47 3.01 10.99 -9.88
CA TYR A 47 4.20 10.67 -9.11
C TYR A 47 5.46 11.35 -9.69
N ASP A 48 5.71 11.19 -11.00
CA ASP A 48 6.84 11.79 -11.70
C ASP A 48 6.85 13.33 -11.54
N LEU A 49 5.68 13.98 -11.61
CA LEU A 49 5.56 15.43 -11.38
C LEU A 49 5.91 15.82 -9.95
N ILE A 50 5.54 15.01 -8.96
CA ILE A 50 5.90 15.28 -7.56
C ILE A 50 7.42 15.10 -7.36
N GLU A 51 8.02 14.06 -7.93
CA GLU A 51 9.48 13.81 -7.85
C GLU A 51 10.30 15.01 -8.35
N ILE A 52 9.85 15.69 -9.41
CA ILE A 52 10.53 16.86 -9.98
C ILE A 52 10.08 18.20 -9.36
N GLY A 53 9.37 18.17 -8.22
CA GLY A 53 8.91 19.38 -7.51
C GLY A 53 7.73 20.10 -8.17
N LYS A 54 7.06 19.49 -9.15
CA LYS A 54 5.89 20.04 -9.87
C LYS A 54 4.56 19.48 -9.36
N GLY A 55 4.50 18.99 -8.12
CA GLY A 55 3.29 18.42 -7.52
C GLY A 55 2.08 19.38 -7.43
N LEU A 56 2.31 20.70 -7.49
CA LEU A 56 1.25 21.73 -7.48
C LEU A 56 1.00 22.35 -8.87
N SER A 57 1.59 21.79 -9.92
CA SER A 57 1.40 22.29 -11.29
C SER A 57 -0.01 21.97 -11.83
N SER A 58 -0.43 22.72 -12.86
CA SER A 58 -1.67 22.43 -13.61
C SER A 58 -1.67 21.02 -14.21
N ASP A 59 -0.52 20.50 -14.60
CA ASP A 59 -0.35 19.13 -15.09
C ASP A 59 -0.62 18.08 -14.00
N ALA A 60 -0.21 18.37 -12.76
CA ALA A 60 -0.45 17.49 -11.62
C ALA A 60 -1.93 17.50 -11.25
N GLU A 61 -2.56 18.69 -11.23
CA GLU A 61 -4.00 18.83 -11.03
C GLU A 61 -4.80 18.09 -12.10
N THR A 62 -4.42 18.21 -13.37
CA THR A 62 -5.07 17.49 -14.47
C THR A 62 -4.95 15.97 -14.30
N SER A 63 -3.77 15.50 -13.92
CA SER A 63 -3.54 14.07 -13.67
C SER A 63 -4.37 13.56 -12.49
N LEU A 64 -4.49 14.36 -11.43
CA LEU A 64 -5.31 14.05 -10.26
C LEU A 64 -6.80 14.00 -10.62
N LYS A 65 -7.31 14.94 -11.43
CA LYS A 65 -8.71 14.92 -11.89
C LYS A 65 -9.04 13.65 -12.68
N GLU A 66 -8.14 13.19 -13.55
CA GLU A 66 -8.33 11.93 -14.27
C GLU A 66 -8.31 10.72 -13.33
N ILE A 67 -7.42 10.70 -12.32
CA ILE A 67 -7.43 9.67 -11.26
C ILE A 67 -8.79 9.67 -10.55
N ILE A 68 -9.28 10.83 -10.10
CA ILE A 68 -10.57 10.97 -9.40
C ILE A 68 -11.71 10.48 -10.28
N LYS A 69 -11.72 10.83 -11.57
CA LYS A 69 -12.74 10.38 -12.52
C LYS A 69 -12.77 8.86 -12.66
N ILE A 70 -11.60 8.22 -12.74
CA ILE A 70 -11.50 6.75 -12.80
C ILE A 70 -11.98 6.13 -11.48
N ARG A 71 -11.51 6.65 -10.33
CA ARG A 71 -11.86 6.16 -8.99
C ARG A 71 -13.36 6.27 -8.70
N THR A 72 -14.01 7.33 -9.18
CA THR A 72 -15.44 7.61 -8.98
C THR A 72 -16.34 7.06 -10.07
N LYS A 73 -15.78 6.39 -11.10
CA LYS A 73 -16.50 5.98 -12.31
C LYS A 73 -17.29 7.14 -12.94
N GLY A 74 -16.72 8.34 -12.89
CA GLY A 74 -17.31 9.56 -13.44
C GLY A 74 -18.45 10.18 -12.63
N ARG A 75 -18.56 9.91 -11.31
CA ARG A 75 -19.53 10.57 -10.40
C ARG A 75 -18.82 11.48 -9.39
N PRO A 76 -18.34 12.67 -9.83
CA PRO A 76 -17.36 13.48 -9.09
C PRO A 76 -17.99 14.41 -8.04
N GLY A 77 -18.93 13.92 -7.22
CA GLY A 77 -19.58 14.77 -6.20
C GLY A 77 -18.63 15.21 -5.06
N PHE A 78 -19.11 15.16 -3.82
CA PHE A 78 -18.32 15.44 -2.61
C PHE A 78 -16.93 14.76 -2.56
N TYR A 79 -16.80 13.62 -3.24
CA TYR A 79 -15.55 12.87 -3.36
C TYR A 79 -14.41 13.65 -4.03
N GLU A 80 -14.69 14.45 -5.06
CA GLU A 80 -13.66 15.22 -5.76
C GLU A 80 -13.02 16.24 -4.82
N THR A 81 -13.83 17.02 -4.11
CA THR A 81 -13.34 18.01 -3.14
C THR A 81 -12.51 17.35 -2.04
N LYS A 82 -12.97 16.22 -1.49
CA LYS A 82 -12.20 15.45 -0.50
C LYS A 82 -10.84 15.02 -1.06
N MET A 83 -10.82 14.43 -2.25
CA MET A 83 -9.58 13.97 -2.90
C MET A 83 -8.59 15.11 -3.15
N MET A 84 -9.07 16.28 -3.57
CA MET A 84 -8.22 17.45 -3.78
C MET A 84 -7.61 17.98 -2.46
N VAL A 85 -8.37 17.96 -1.37
CA VAL A 85 -7.88 18.33 -0.04
C VAL A 85 -6.88 17.30 0.48
N ASP A 86 -7.20 16.02 0.34
CA ASP A 86 -6.35 14.92 0.78
C ASP A 86 -5.03 14.89 0.01
N TYR A 87 -5.03 15.24 -1.28
CA TYR A 87 -3.80 15.37 -2.07
C TYR A 87 -2.83 16.40 -1.47
N LYS A 88 -3.32 17.53 -0.94
CA LYS A 88 -2.45 18.50 -0.25
C LYS A 88 -1.83 17.91 1.01
N LYS A 89 -2.60 17.11 1.78
CA LYS A 89 -2.06 16.38 2.94
C LYS A 89 -0.98 15.38 2.52
N VAL A 90 -1.14 14.72 1.39
CA VAL A 90 -0.15 13.78 0.85
C VAL A 90 1.17 14.48 0.53
N LEU A 91 1.11 15.65 -0.11
CA LEU A 91 2.31 16.45 -0.37
C LEU A 91 3.02 16.86 0.94
N LEU A 92 2.25 17.22 1.97
CA LEU A 92 2.79 17.53 3.29
C LEU A 92 3.46 16.31 3.95
N LEU A 93 2.76 15.17 3.99
CA LEU A 93 3.28 13.91 4.54
C LEU A 93 4.56 13.46 3.83
N ARG A 94 4.61 13.67 2.51
CA ARG A 94 5.78 13.38 1.70
C ARG A 94 6.95 14.30 2.04
N GLY A 95 6.71 15.62 2.16
CA GLY A 95 7.74 16.57 2.57
C GLY A 95 8.29 16.25 3.96
N GLN A 96 7.42 15.95 4.93
CA GLN A 96 7.82 15.53 6.27
C GLN A 96 8.71 14.29 6.27
N ARG A 97 8.41 13.30 5.43
CA ARG A 97 9.26 12.13 5.22
C ARG A 97 10.63 12.52 4.68
N GLU A 98 10.67 13.33 3.62
CA GLU A 98 11.92 13.74 2.97
C GLU A 98 12.81 14.54 3.94
N ASP A 99 12.22 15.46 4.72
CA ASP A 99 12.92 16.19 5.78
C ASP A 99 13.47 15.26 6.87
N MET A 100 12.68 14.25 7.28
CA MET A 100 13.12 13.24 8.25
C MET A 100 14.31 12.43 7.72
N GLU A 101 14.28 12.04 6.45
CA GLU A 101 15.38 11.31 5.81
C GLU A 101 16.66 12.16 5.74
N ILE A 102 16.55 13.45 5.40
CA ILE A 102 17.67 14.39 5.38
C ILE A 102 18.28 14.53 6.78
N ASN A 103 17.45 14.83 7.79
CA ASN A 103 17.89 14.97 9.18
C ASN A 103 18.63 13.73 9.71
N LEU A 104 18.14 12.53 9.37
CA LEU A 104 18.80 11.28 9.76
C LEU A 104 20.16 11.10 9.06
N ARG A 105 20.29 11.46 7.78
CA ARG A 105 21.57 11.40 7.07
C ARG A 105 22.57 12.38 7.65
N GLU A 106 22.14 13.58 8.01
CA GLU A 106 23.00 14.60 8.64
C GLU A 106 23.49 14.16 10.02
N GLN A 107 22.62 13.58 10.85
CA GLN A 107 22.98 13.03 12.16
C GLN A 107 23.95 11.83 12.06
N GLN A 108 23.76 10.96 11.05
CA GLN A 108 24.65 9.83 10.80
C GLN A 108 26.06 10.25 10.35
N CYS A 109 26.23 11.47 9.83
CA CYS A 109 27.55 12.00 9.46
C CYS A 109 28.44 12.26 10.70
N PHE A 110 27.85 12.37 11.90
CA PHE A 110 28.57 12.64 13.14
C PHE A 110 28.73 11.41 14.06
N GLN A 111 28.01 10.30 13.82
CA GLN A 111 28.10 9.07 14.61
C GLN A 111 28.11 7.84 13.71
N CYS A 112 29.24 7.14 13.70
CA CYS A 112 29.44 5.92 12.93
C CYS A 112 28.52 4.77 13.39
N ILE A 113 27.80 4.19 12.41
CA ILE A 113 27.36 2.80 12.27
C ILE A 113 26.17 2.33 13.15
N HIS A 114 24.97 2.31 12.55
CA HIS A 114 24.05 1.16 12.43
C HIS A 114 22.60 1.62 12.21
N ASN A 115 22.25 1.96 10.97
CA ASN A 115 20.93 1.77 10.34
C ASN A 115 20.92 2.56 9.04
N LYS A 116 21.54 2.02 7.98
CA LYS A 116 21.21 2.49 6.63
C LYS A 116 19.76 2.09 6.38
N LYS A 117 18.84 3.06 6.55
CA LYS A 117 17.47 2.93 6.05
C LYS A 117 17.56 2.53 4.57
N THR A 118 16.77 1.56 4.17
CA THR A 118 16.78 1.14 2.77
C THR A 118 16.14 2.27 1.98
N PRO A 119 16.75 2.78 0.90
CA PRO A 119 16.06 3.76 0.06
C PRO A 119 14.73 3.17 -0.42
N LEU A 120 13.67 3.99 -0.46
CA LEU A 120 12.40 3.54 -0.99
C LEU A 120 12.61 2.94 -2.38
N ALA A 121 12.07 1.74 -2.57
CA ALA A 121 12.10 1.11 -3.88
C ALA A 121 11.36 2.01 -4.89
N ILE A 122 12.06 2.40 -5.95
CA ILE A 122 11.53 3.26 -7.00
C ILE A 122 10.93 2.37 -8.08
N LEU A 123 9.67 2.62 -8.41
CA LEU A 123 9.01 2.00 -9.56
C LEU A 123 9.40 2.80 -10.82
N ARG A 124 10.09 2.17 -11.77
CA ARG A 124 10.70 2.88 -12.91
C ARG A 124 9.84 2.81 -14.16
N GLY A 125 9.74 3.92 -14.89
CA GLY A 125 9.19 3.94 -16.24
C GLY A 125 7.79 3.36 -16.32
N ASP A 126 7.51 2.65 -17.41
CA ASP A 126 6.19 2.07 -17.71
C ASP A 126 6.01 0.67 -17.08
N ASP A 127 6.47 0.50 -15.83
CA ASP A 127 6.32 -0.76 -15.09
C ASP A 127 4.84 -1.20 -15.04
N TRP A 128 4.58 -2.48 -15.28
CA TRP A 128 3.23 -3.08 -15.31
C TRP A 128 2.49 -2.93 -13.97
N TYR A 129 3.21 -2.69 -12.89
CA TYR A 129 2.69 -2.65 -11.53
C TYR A 129 1.82 -1.41 -11.24
N TRP A 130 1.98 -0.34 -12.01
CA TRP A 130 1.21 0.89 -11.85
C TRP A 130 -0.30 0.67 -11.99
N GLY A 131 -1.07 1.13 -11.00
CA GLY A 131 -2.52 1.03 -10.95
C GLY A 131 -3.04 -0.37 -10.61
N THR A 132 -2.18 -1.35 -10.37
CA THR A 132 -2.61 -2.72 -10.10
C THR A 132 -3.35 -2.84 -8.76
N LYS A 133 -4.21 -3.84 -8.66
CA LYS A 133 -4.92 -4.19 -7.43
C LYS A 133 -3.97 -4.41 -6.25
N GLN A 134 -2.84 -5.09 -6.51
CA GLN A 134 -1.84 -5.37 -5.48
C GLN A 134 -1.14 -4.09 -4.99
N GLN A 135 -0.85 -3.15 -5.88
CA GLN A 135 -0.29 -1.85 -5.52
C GLN A 135 -1.26 -1.04 -4.65
N LEU A 136 -2.53 -0.99 -5.06
CA LEU A 136 -3.57 -0.30 -4.30
C LEU A 136 -3.84 -0.98 -2.95
N ARG A 137 -3.68 -2.29 -2.84
CA ARG A 137 -3.80 -3.03 -1.57
C ARG A 137 -2.79 -2.55 -0.53
N CYS A 138 -1.54 -2.37 -0.93
CA CYS A 138 -0.53 -1.76 -0.05
C CYS A 138 -0.91 -0.29 0.24
N GLY A 139 -1.31 0.44 -0.79
CA GLY A 139 -1.73 1.84 -0.70
C GLY A 139 -2.88 2.10 0.28
N GLU A 140 -3.89 1.24 0.35
CA GLU A 140 -5.01 1.40 1.29
C GLU A 140 -4.55 1.34 2.74
N ILE A 141 -3.70 0.37 3.09
CA ILE A 141 -3.20 0.24 4.47
C ILE A 141 -2.45 1.51 4.86
N ILE A 142 -1.64 2.06 3.96
CA ILE A 142 -0.93 3.33 4.19
C ILE A 142 -1.93 4.48 4.33
N ALA A 143 -2.86 4.60 3.39
CA ALA A 143 -3.84 5.67 3.28
C ALA A 143 -4.79 5.73 4.49
N ASP A 144 -5.30 4.57 4.93
CA ASP A 144 -6.13 4.43 6.13
C ASP A 144 -5.36 4.89 7.37
N THR A 145 -4.09 4.46 7.49
CA THR A 145 -3.26 4.80 8.66
C THR A 145 -2.94 6.29 8.74
N LEU A 146 -2.78 6.95 7.60
CA LEU A 146 -2.45 8.36 7.50
C LEU A 146 -3.68 9.28 7.48
N GLY A 147 -4.84 8.76 7.91
CA GLY A 147 -6.05 9.56 8.15
C GLY A 147 -7.19 9.27 7.18
N GLY A 148 -7.33 8.04 6.68
CA GLY A 148 -8.46 7.66 5.80
C GLY A 148 -8.41 8.33 4.43
N LEU A 149 -7.22 8.36 3.83
CA LEU A 149 -6.99 8.85 2.46
C LEU A 149 -7.46 7.80 1.43
N ASP A 150 -7.58 8.16 0.16
CA ASP A 150 -7.82 7.16 -0.91
C ASP A 150 -6.56 6.30 -1.12
N PRO A 151 -6.69 4.99 -1.39
CA PRO A 151 -5.55 4.10 -1.66
C PRO A 151 -4.54 4.61 -2.70
N VAL A 152 -4.98 5.36 -3.72
CA VAL A 152 -4.07 5.96 -4.72
C VAL A 152 -3.04 6.88 -4.09
N PHE A 153 -3.37 7.52 -2.97
CA PHE A 153 -2.46 8.39 -2.26
C PHE A 153 -1.42 7.60 -1.46
N GLY A 154 -1.78 6.45 -0.90
CA GLY A 154 -0.81 5.51 -0.36
C GLY A 154 0.15 5.00 -1.44
N VAL A 155 -0.35 4.78 -2.67
CA VAL A 155 0.50 4.42 -3.83
C VAL A 155 1.47 5.54 -4.19
N VAL A 156 1.03 6.80 -4.23
CA VAL A 156 1.93 7.95 -4.49
C VAL A 156 3.02 8.06 -3.42
N LEU A 157 2.71 7.71 -2.17
CA LEU A 157 3.66 7.72 -1.06
C LEU A 157 4.66 6.55 -1.12
N TYR A 158 4.21 5.36 -1.53
CA TYR A 158 5.06 4.17 -1.67
C TYR A 158 4.75 3.35 -2.94
N PRO A 159 5.25 3.79 -4.11
CA PRO A 159 4.85 3.22 -5.40
C PRO A 159 5.19 1.74 -5.60
N ALA A 160 6.32 1.28 -5.07
CA ALA A 160 6.76 -0.09 -5.20
C ALA A 160 6.25 -1.01 -4.08
N GLY A 161 5.47 -0.48 -3.14
CA GLY A 161 4.98 -1.26 -2.00
C GLY A 161 4.05 -2.38 -2.43
N GLY A 162 4.27 -3.59 -1.90
CA GLY A 162 3.51 -4.78 -2.22
C GLY A 162 3.92 -5.47 -3.52
N ARG A 163 4.95 -4.97 -4.23
CA ARG A 163 5.36 -5.47 -5.55
C ARG A 163 5.99 -6.85 -5.43
N THR A 164 5.49 -7.79 -6.23
CA THR A 164 6.05 -9.13 -6.34
C THR A 164 5.78 -9.68 -7.74
N GLU A 165 6.70 -10.47 -8.28
CA GLU A 165 6.54 -11.12 -9.59
C GLU A 165 5.40 -12.14 -9.61
N LEU A 166 4.92 -12.57 -8.43
CA LEU A 166 3.70 -13.38 -8.30
C LEU A 166 2.43 -12.61 -8.65
N ALA A 167 2.45 -11.27 -8.55
CA ALA A 167 1.33 -10.42 -8.93
C ALA A 167 1.37 -10.02 -10.42
N ASN A 168 2.40 -10.43 -11.16
CA ASN A 168 2.61 -10.02 -12.55
C ASN A 168 1.63 -10.75 -13.49
N PRO A 169 0.67 -10.05 -14.12
CA PRO A 169 -0.31 -10.67 -14.99
C PRO A 169 0.29 -11.24 -16.28
N HIS A 170 1.52 -10.84 -16.64
CA HIS A 170 2.25 -11.34 -17.80
C HIS A 170 3.08 -12.60 -17.50
N ASN A 171 3.15 -13.02 -16.23
CA ASN A 171 3.91 -14.19 -15.84
C ASN A 171 3.11 -15.48 -16.16
N LYS A 172 3.26 -15.96 -17.40
CA LYS A 172 2.55 -17.15 -17.93
C LYS A 172 2.91 -18.47 -17.24
N GLN A 173 3.99 -18.52 -16.45
CA GLN A 173 4.37 -19.71 -15.69
C GLN A 173 3.42 -19.98 -14.51
N LEU A 174 2.58 -19.01 -14.16
CA LEU A 174 1.67 -19.03 -13.00
C LEU A 174 0.22 -19.33 -13.44
N ARG A 175 -0.02 -20.34 -14.28
CA ARG A 175 -1.37 -20.89 -14.54
C ARG A 175 -1.80 -21.76 -13.35
N ILE A 176 -2.23 -21.09 -12.30
CA ILE A 176 -2.41 -21.68 -10.99
C ILE A 176 -3.88 -21.95 -10.70
N THR A 177 -4.15 -23.16 -10.20
CA THR A 177 -5.49 -23.59 -9.80
C THR A 177 -5.44 -24.32 -8.45
N GLY A 178 -6.55 -24.31 -7.72
CA GLY A 178 -6.64 -24.99 -6.42
C GLY A 178 -5.70 -24.41 -5.36
N LYS A 179 -5.03 -25.29 -4.61
CA LYS A 179 -4.22 -24.94 -3.43
C LYS A 179 -3.07 -23.97 -3.70
N GLU A 180 -2.46 -24.04 -4.88
CA GLU A 180 -1.39 -23.11 -5.27
C GLU A 180 -1.91 -21.66 -5.35
N LYS A 181 -3.20 -21.48 -5.70
CA LYS A 181 -3.82 -20.15 -5.78
C LYS A 181 -3.97 -19.55 -4.40
N GLU A 182 -4.47 -20.34 -3.45
CA GLU A 182 -4.65 -19.95 -2.05
C GLU A 182 -3.31 -19.52 -1.43
N GLU A 183 -2.24 -20.26 -1.71
CA GLU A 183 -0.90 -19.94 -1.22
C GLU A 183 -0.35 -18.65 -1.81
N ILE A 184 -0.57 -18.42 -3.10
CA ILE A 184 -0.15 -17.17 -3.74
C ILE A 184 -0.97 -16.00 -3.23
N ASP A 185 -2.29 -16.14 -3.10
CA ASP A 185 -3.12 -15.09 -2.52
C ASP A 185 -2.65 -14.75 -1.10
N ALA A 186 -2.32 -15.74 -0.27
CA ALA A 186 -1.76 -15.52 1.07
C ALA A 186 -0.44 -14.74 1.01
N ILE A 187 0.45 -15.07 0.08
CA ILE A 187 1.70 -14.34 -0.14
C ILE A 187 1.42 -12.91 -0.61
N LEU A 188 0.44 -12.69 -1.50
CA LEU A 188 0.09 -11.36 -2.00
C LEU A 188 -0.46 -10.46 -0.87
N TYR A 189 -1.40 -10.95 -0.07
CA TYR A 189 -1.92 -10.19 1.08
C TYR A 189 -0.83 -9.93 2.12
N HIS A 190 0.00 -10.93 2.40
CA HIS A 190 1.14 -10.78 3.29
C HIS A 190 2.09 -9.68 2.79
N THR A 191 2.50 -9.73 1.52
CA THR A 191 3.48 -8.81 0.94
C THR A 191 2.97 -7.37 0.97
N ALA A 192 1.71 -7.13 0.58
CA ALA A 192 1.11 -5.80 0.65
C ALA A 192 1.06 -5.24 2.09
N THR A 193 0.63 -6.06 3.05
CA THR A 193 0.52 -5.65 4.46
C THR A 193 1.88 -5.42 5.09
N HIS A 194 2.82 -6.30 4.79
CA HIS A 194 4.19 -6.28 5.28
C HIS A 194 4.92 -5.02 4.84
N ASP A 195 4.90 -4.74 3.54
CA ASP A 195 5.53 -3.54 2.96
C ASP A 195 4.87 -2.26 3.49
N ALA A 196 3.54 -2.20 3.57
CA ALA A 196 2.81 -1.05 4.10
C ALA A 196 3.18 -0.76 5.56
N CYS A 197 3.18 -1.79 6.43
CA CYS A 197 3.49 -1.61 7.85
C CYS A 197 4.97 -1.29 8.08
N GLY A 198 5.87 -1.87 7.27
CA GLY A 198 7.28 -1.50 7.24
C GLY A 198 7.48 -0.02 6.88
N TYR A 199 6.85 0.42 5.79
CA TYR A 199 6.88 1.81 5.35
C TYR A 199 6.38 2.79 6.42
N LEU A 200 5.21 2.51 7.00
CA LEU A 200 4.62 3.36 8.04
C LEU A 200 5.53 3.48 9.27
N ASN A 201 6.14 2.37 9.69
CA ASN A 201 7.04 2.35 10.83
C ASN A 201 8.36 3.09 10.52
N GLU A 202 8.94 2.87 9.35
CA GLU A 202 10.25 3.42 8.99
C GLU A 202 10.20 4.91 8.63
N TYR A 203 9.15 5.37 7.96
CA TYR A 203 9.07 6.72 7.39
C TYR A 203 8.11 7.66 8.12
N HIS A 204 7.13 7.10 8.84
CA HIS A 204 6.14 7.88 9.58
C HIS A 204 6.19 7.62 11.09
N GLN A 205 7.04 6.68 11.54
CA GLN A 205 7.19 6.29 12.95
C GLN A 205 5.86 5.84 13.60
N ILE A 206 4.98 5.23 12.80
CA ILE A 206 3.66 4.77 13.25
C ILE A 206 3.38 3.33 12.83
N GLY A 207 2.46 2.70 13.55
CA GLY A 207 2.00 1.36 13.26
C GLY A 207 2.91 0.26 13.81
N PRO A 208 2.61 -1.01 13.51
CA PRO A 208 3.22 -2.14 14.19
C PRO A 208 4.54 -2.63 13.56
N GLY A 209 5.00 -2.01 12.47
CA GLY A 209 6.13 -2.49 11.69
C GLY A 209 5.87 -3.85 11.04
N TYR A 210 6.95 -4.58 10.74
CA TYR A 210 6.89 -5.87 10.03
C TYR A 210 6.22 -6.98 10.84
N ASN A 211 6.19 -6.87 12.18
CA ASN A 211 5.38 -7.75 13.04
C ASN A 211 3.94 -7.23 13.18
N TYR A 212 3.24 -7.07 12.05
CA TYR A 212 1.93 -6.43 12.05
C TYR A 212 0.85 -7.20 12.82
N LEU A 213 1.00 -8.51 13.01
CA LEU A 213 0.13 -9.31 13.88
C LEU A 213 0.49 -9.21 15.37
N GLY A 214 1.61 -8.59 15.73
CA GLY A 214 2.03 -8.45 17.12
C GLY A 214 2.25 -9.80 17.81
N THR A 215 2.81 -10.77 17.10
CA THR A 215 3.12 -12.07 17.71
C THR A 215 4.19 -11.88 18.78
N MET A 216 3.96 -12.40 19.99
CA MET A 216 4.89 -12.20 21.11
C MET A 216 6.26 -12.85 20.91
N LEU A 217 6.30 -13.98 20.18
CA LEU A 217 7.52 -14.75 19.92
C LEU A 217 7.97 -14.51 18.48
N THR A 218 8.79 -13.47 18.28
CA THR A 218 9.52 -13.26 17.02
C THR A 218 11.02 -13.33 17.27
N VAL A 219 11.74 -14.00 16.38
CA VAL A 219 13.22 -14.02 16.41
C VAL A 219 13.80 -12.64 16.10
N PHE A 220 13.05 -11.82 15.36
CA PHE A 220 13.49 -10.51 14.89
C PHE A 220 12.65 -9.36 15.47
N PRO A 221 13.24 -8.19 15.75
CA PRO A 221 12.51 -6.97 16.11
C PRO A 221 11.50 -6.53 15.03
N THR A 222 10.49 -5.73 15.40
CA THR A 222 9.42 -5.32 14.48
C THR A 222 9.89 -4.41 13.34
N CYS A 223 11.05 -3.77 13.46
CA CYS A 223 11.69 -2.98 12.42
C CYS A 223 12.47 -3.83 11.39
N VAL A 224 12.54 -5.15 11.58
CA VAL A 224 13.27 -6.06 10.68
C VAL A 224 12.27 -6.80 9.77
N PRO A 225 12.47 -6.78 8.42
CA PRO A 225 11.57 -7.42 7.46
C PRO A 225 11.25 -8.89 7.74
N GLN A 226 12.12 -9.64 8.40
CA GLN A 226 11.92 -11.05 8.70
C GLN A 226 10.97 -11.29 9.89
N SER A 227 10.59 -10.25 10.62
CA SER A 227 9.76 -10.36 11.83
C SER A 227 8.33 -10.80 11.55
N GLY A 228 7.80 -11.74 12.34
CA GLY A 228 6.41 -12.21 12.27
C GLY A 228 5.99 -12.95 10.98
N ARG A 229 6.91 -13.16 10.02
CA ARG A 229 6.59 -13.64 8.66
C ARG A 229 5.82 -14.96 8.62
N LEU A 230 6.24 -15.97 9.39
CA LEU A 230 5.58 -17.28 9.39
C LEU A 230 4.14 -17.20 9.93
N ALA A 231 3.96 -16.52 11.07
CA ALA A 231 2.66 -16.32 11.67
C ALA A 231 1.73 -15.53 10.75
N ALA A 232 2.26 -14.52 10.06
CA ALA A 232 1.53 -13.74 9.08
C ALA A 232 1.05 -14.58 7.88
N LEU A 233 1.91 -15.41 7.29
CA LEU A 233 1.51 -16.30 6.20
C LEU A 233 0.45 -17.31 6.65
N MET A 234 0.58 -17.86 7.87
CA MET A 234 -0.43 -18.77 8.45
C MET A 234 -1.77 -18.08 8.66
N PHE A 235 -1.78 -16.83 9.14
CA PHE A 235 -2.99 -16.03 9.31
C PHE A 235 -3.72 -15.85 7.97
N TRP A 236 -3.02 -15.41 6.92
CA TRP A 236 -3.65 -15.19 5.61
C TRP A 236 -4.14 -16.50 4.98
N LYS A 237 -3.35 -17.58 5.08
CA LYS A 237 -3.76 -18.91 4.61
C LYS A 237 -5.01 -19.40 5.34
N LYS A 238 -5.09 -19.19 6.66
CA LYS A 238 -6.29 -19.50 7.44
C LYS A 238 -7.48 -18.69 6.94
N LEU A 239 -7.33 -17.37 6.83
CA LEU A 239 -8.42 -16.47 6.43
C LEU A 239 -8.95 -16.74 5.01
N ILE A 240 -8.06 -17.05 4.06
CA ILE A 240 -8.46 -17.42 2.69
C ILE A 240 -9.26 -18.72 2.65
N ASN A 241 -8.93 -19.65 3.55
CA ASN A 241 -9.59 -20.96 3.63
C ASN A 241 -10.74 -20.98 4.64
N GLU A 242 -11.05 -19.87 5.29
CA GLU A 242 -12.25 -19.76 6.12
C GLU A 242 -13.47 -19.84 5.20
N PRO A 243 -14.43 -20.75 5.50
CA PRO A 243 -15.64 -20.86 4.71
C PRO A 243 -16.35 -19.52 4.71
N ASP A 244 -16.90 -19.13 3.56
CA ASP A 244 -17.75 -17.95 3.46
C ASP A 244 -18.90 -18.08 4.46
N THR A 245 -18.80 -17.41 5.60
CA THR A 245 -19.96 -17.22 6.46
C THR A 245 -20.98 -16.46 5.62
N PRO A 246 -22.20 -17.01 5.40
CA PRO A 246 -23.26 -16.24 4.76
C PRO A 246 -23.43 -14.96 5.55
N TYR A 247 -23.33 -13.82 4.87
CA TYR A 247 -23.59 -12.51 5.46
C TYR A 247 -25.06 -12.45 5.88
N GLU A 248 -25.36 -12.80 7.12
CA GLU A 248 -26.57 -12.32 7.81
C GLU A 248 -26.19 -10.99 8.47
N TYR A 249 -26.34 -9.87 7.75
CA TYR A 249 -26.62 -8.53 8.30
C TYR A 249 -27.13 -7.63 7.18
#